data_AF-A0A1V4BY88-F1
#
_entry.id   AF-A0A1V4BY88-F1
#
_cell.length_a   1.000
_cell.length_b   1.000
_cell.length_c   1.000
_cell.angle_alpha   90.00
_cell.angle_beta   90.00
_cell.angle_gamma   90.00
#
_symmetry.space_group_name_H-M   'P 1'
#
loop_
_entity.id
_entity.type
_entity.pdbx_description
1 polymer ?
#
loop_
_entity_poly.entity_id
_entity_poly.type
_entity_poly.pdbx_seq_one_letter_code
_entity_poly.pdbx_strand_id
1 'polypeptide(L)' 'MEISRPNQAELTAEEQQELEKLRAIIEQASVDGVITQGERERIALAMRSDGKVTLEELELVRTLITEKVSKGELVLDYL' A
#
# COMPACT_ATOMS: atom_id res chain seq x y z
N MET A 1 -3.22 11.34 16.98
CA MET A 1 -3.11 12.63 16.27
C MET A 1 -3.85 12.47 14.96
N GLU A 2 -5.02 13.09 14.80
CA GLU A 2 -5.61 13.27 13.47
C GLU A 2 -4.83 14.38 12.79
N ILE A 3 -4.07 14.03 11.75
CA ILE A 3 -3.41 15.01 10.90
C ILE A 3 -4.42 15.38 9.81
N SER A 4 -5.43 16.19 10.13
CA SER A 4 -6.29 16.78 9.09
C SER A 4 -5.49 17.82 8.32
N ARG A 5 -5.17 17.52 7.06
CA ARG A 5 -4.41 18.41 6.18
C ARG A 5 -5.39 19.17 5.27
N PRO A 6 -5.58 20.49 5.46
CA PRO A 6 -6.58 21.28 4.72
C PRO A 6 -6.29 21.45 3.21
N ASN A 7 -5.21 20.86 2.68
CA ASN A 7 -4.79 20.93 1.28
C ASN A 7 -4.58 19.54 0.65
N GLN A 8 -5.19 18.49 1.19
CA GLN A 8 -5.22 17.21 0.48
C GLN A 8 -6.12 17.40 -0.74
N ALA A 9 -5.51 17.51 -1.91
CA ALA A 9 -6.25 17.52 -3.16
C ALA A 9 -7.03 16.20 -3.22
N GLU A 10 -8.32 16.29 -3.53
CA GLU A 10 -9.10 15.07 -3.78
C GLU A 10 -8.43 14.29 -4.90
N LEU A 11 -8.24 12.99 -4.67
CA LEU A 11 -7.75 12.08 -5.70
C LEU A 11 -8.66 12.19 -6.92
N THR A 12 -8.05 12.34 -8.08
CA THR A 12 -8.70 12.18 -9.37
C THR A 12 -9.31 10.77 -9.48
N ALA A 13 -10.28 10.58 -10.38
CA ALA A 13 -10.87 9.27 -10.61
C ALA A 13 -9.82 8.20 -11.00
N GLU A 14 -8.78 8.60 -11.73
CA GLU A 14 -7.67 7.73 -12.10
C GLU A 14 -6.83 7.33 -10.88
N GLU A 15 -6.49 8.28 -10.01
CA GLU A 15 -5.75 8.00 -8.76
C GLU A 15 -6.55 7.13 -7.80
N GLN A 16 -7.88 7.32 -7.72
CA GLN A 16 -8.75 6.45 -6.93
C GLN A 16 -8.73 5.02 -7.47
N GLN A 17 -8.78 4.86 -8.79
CA GLN A 17 -8.72 3.55 -9.42
C GLN A 17 -7.38 2.85 -9.21
N GLU A 18 -6.25 3.57 -9.31
CA GLU A 18 -4.92 3.02 -9.01
C GLU A 18 -4.79 2.65 -7.53
N LEU A 19 -5.32 3.47 -6.62
CA LEU A 19 -5.34 3.17 -5.19
C LEU A 19 -6.14 1.89 -4.87
N GLU A 20 -7.29 1.69 -5.51
CA GLU A 20 -8.08 0.46 -5.37
C GLU A 20 -7.33 -0.76 -5.92
N LYS A 21 -6.65 -0.64 -7.07
CA LYS A 21 -5.80 -1.71 -7.60
C LYS A 21 -4.67 -2.06 -6.65
N LEU A 22 -3.98 -1.06 -6.12
CA LEU A 22 -2.91 -1.24 -5.14
C LEU A 22 -3.44 -1.96 -3.89
N ARG A 23 -4.61 -1.57 -3.38
CA ARG A 23 -5.27 -2.26 -2.25
C ARG A 23 -5.48 -3.73 -2.54
N ALA A 24 -6.09 -4.06 -3.68
CA ALA A 24 -6.37 -5.44 -4.05
C ALA A 24 -5.07 -6.28 -4.15
N ILE A 25 -4.00 -5.71 -4.69
CA ILE A 25 -2.69 -6.38 -4.78
C ILE A 25 -2.12 -6.65 -3.38
N ILE A 26 -2.15 -5.68 -2.48
CA ILE A 26 -1.64 -5.83 -1.11
C ILE A 26 -2.48 -6.84 -0.33
N GLU A 27 -3.80 -6.76 -0.41
CA GLU A 27 -4.70 -7.69 0.27
C GLU A 27 -4.46 -9.12 -0.23
N GLN A 28 -4.33 -9.33 -1.54
CA GLN A 28 -4.03 -10.63 -2.13
C GLN A 28 -2.67 -11.19 -1.70
N ALA A 29 -1.64 -10.34 -1.63
CA ALA A 29 -0.31 -10.73 -1.17
C ALA A 29 -0.25 -11.01 0.35
N SER A 30 -1.21 -10.51 1.12
CA SER A 30 -1.25 -10.68 2.57
C SER A 30 -2.08 -11.90 3.01
N VAL A 31 -2.69 -12.64 2.08
CA VAL A 31 -3.67 -13.72 2.39
C VAL A 31 -3.05 -14.86 3.20
N ASP A 32 -1.81 -15.23 2.89
CA ASP A 32 -1.08 -16.29 3.59
C ASP A 32 -0.29 -15.79 4.81
N GLY A 33 -0.38 -14.48 5.10
CA GLY A 33 0.32 -13.84 6.20
C GLY A 33 1.82 -13.61 5.95
N VAL A 34 2.32 -13.83 4.73
CA VAL A 34 3.73 -13.67 4.38
C VAL A 34 3.86 -12.83 3.11
N ILE A 35 4.55 -11.70 3.19
CA ILE A 35 4.92 -10.95 1.98
C ILE A 35 6.28 -11.46 1.54
N THR A 36 6.32 -12.01 0.34
CA THR A 36 7.56 -12.45 -0.32
C THR A 36 8.25 -11.29 -1.06
N GLN A 37 9.50 -11.49 -1.46
CA GLN A 37 10.23 -10.49 -2.26
C GLN A 37 9.48 -10.14 -3.56
N GLY A 38 8.96 -11.15 -4.27
CA GLY A 38 8.25 -10.94 -5.54
C GLY A 38 6.95 -10.15 -5.36
N GLU A 39 6.25 -10.35 -4.24
CA GLU A 39 5.05 -9.56 -3.91
C GLU A 39 5.38 -8.13 -3.53
N ARG A 40 6.43 -7.93 -2.74
CA ARG A 40 6.96 -6.59 -2.45
C ARG A 40 7.31 -5.84 -3.73
N GLU A 41 7.96 -6.49 -4.69
CA GLU A 41 8.28 -5.90 -5.99
C GLU A 41 7.01 -5.56 -6.80
N ARG A 42 6.00 -6.45 -6.79
CA ARG A 42 4.71 -6.20 -7.44
C ARG A 42 3.97 -5.01 -6.82
N ILE A 43 3.94 -4.91 -5.49
CA ILE A 43 3.36 -3.78 -4.76
C ILE A 43 4.12 -2.50 -5.10
N ALA A 44 5.46 -2.54 -5.08
CA ALA A 44 6.28 -1.39 -5.41
C ALA A 44 6.14 -0.94 -6.87
N LEU A 45 5.85 -1.86 -7.79
CA LEU A 45 5.56 -1.55 -9.19
C LEU A 45 4.18 -0.91 -9.34
N ALA A 46 3.17 -1.44 -8.65
CA ALA A 46 1.81 -0.89 -8.66
C ALA A 46 1.79 0.56 -8.16
N MET A 47 2.48 0.85 -7.05
CA MET A 47 2.63 2.21 -6.52
C MET A 47 3.31 3.21 -7.47
N ARG A 48 4.00 2.74 -8.51
CA ARG A 48 4.75 3.60 -9.44
C ARG A 48 4.18 3.54 -10.86
N SER A 49 3.06 2.84 -11.04
CA SER A 49 2.52 2.49 -12.34
C SER A 49 2.10 3.72 -13.15
N ASP A 50 1.64 4.77 -12.48
CA ASP A 50 1.22 6.04 -13.06
C ASP A 50 2.35 7.11 -13.05
N GLY A 51 3.56 6.74 -12.63
CA GLY A 51 4.72 7.62 -12.57
C GLY A 51 4.72 8.60 -11.38
N LYS A 52 3.75 8.50 -10.47
CA LYS A 52 3.71 9.25 -9.20
C LYS A 52 3.50 8.28 -8.05
N VAL A 53 3.71 8.76 -6.83
CA VAL A 53 3.35 8.03 -5.61
C VAL A 53 2.57 9.02 -4.76
N THR A 54 1.31 8.70 -4.47
CA THR A 54 0.45 9.56 -3.66
C THR A 54 0.64 9.30 -2.17
N LEU A 55 0.14 10.20 -1.33
CA LEU A 55 0.18 10.00 0.12
C LEU A 55 -0.72 8.85 0.53
N GLU A 56 -1.84 8.68 -0.15
CA GLU A 56 -2.85 7.67 0.09
C GLU A 56 -2.30 6.26 -0.19
N GLU A 57 -1.48 6.10 -1.24
CA GLU A 57 -0.78 4.84 -1.50
C GLU A 57 0.25 4.50 -0.42
N LEU A 58 1.00 5.52 0.06
CA LEU A 58 1.94 5.35 1.17
C LEU A 58 1.23 4.99 2.47
N GLU A 59 0.11 5.65 2.77
CA GLU A 59 -0.71 5.33 3.95
C GLU A 59 -1.28 3.93 3.85
N LEU A 60 -1.74 3.51 2.67
CA LEU A 60 -2.27 2.17 2.44
C LEU A 60 -1.20 1.10 2.71
N VAL A 61 0.02 1.26 2.18
CA VAL A 61 1.14 0.34 2.47
C VAL A 61 1.50 0.36 3.96
N ARG A 62 1.54 1.54 4.58
CA ARG A 62 1.82 1.68 6.01
C ARG A 62 0.82 0.89 6.84
N THR A 63 -0.48 1.04 6.58
CA THR A 63 -1.54 0.39 7.36
C THR A 63 -1.66 -1.11 7.06
N LEU A 64 -1.60 -1.52 5.79
CA LEU A 64 -1.83 -2.91 5.42
C LEU A 64 -0.60 -3.80 5.54
N ILE A 65 0.61 -3.23 5.53
CA ILE A 65 1.86 -4.00 5.62
C ILE A 65 2.60 -3.62 6.90
N THR A 66 3.09 -2.38 7.01
CA THR A 66 4.01 -2.00 8.11
C THR A 66 3.38 -2.17 9.49
N GLU A 67 2.12 -1.72 9.67
CA GLU A 67 1.42 -1.89 10.94
C GLU A 67 1.09 -3.36 11.24
N LYS A 68 0.73 -4.15 10.22
CA LYS A 68 0.48 -5.59 10.40
C LYS A 68 1.75 -6.35 10.76
N VAL A 69 2.89 -6.02 10.14
CA VAL A 69 4.21 -6.55 10.51
C VAL A 69 4.54 -6.18 11.95
N SER A 70 4.34 -4.91 12.33
CA SER A 70 4.58 -4.46 13.70
C SER A 70 3.70 -5.15 14.75
N LYS A 71 2.51 -5.61 14.36
CA LYS A 71 1.60 -6.38 15.23
C LYS A 71 1.89 -7.89 15.22
N GLY A 72 2.78 -8.36 14.35
CA GLY A 72 3.04 -9.79 14.14
C GLY A 72 1.94 -10.51 13.36
N GLU A 73 1.05 -9.77 12.68
CA GLU A 73 -0.01 -10.32 11.82
C GLU A 73 0.50 -10.68 10.43
N LEU A 74 1.67 -10.16 10.05
CA LEU A 74 2.29 -10.37 8.75
C LEU A 74 3.81 -10.52 8.91
N VAL A 75 4.42 -11.41 8.11
CA VAL A 75 5.87 -11.67 8.10
C VAL A 75 6.46 -11.23 6.76
N LEU A 76 7.67 -10.66 6.77
CA LEU A 76 8.41 -10.33 5.56
C LEU A 76 9.51 -11.38 5.33
N ASP A 77 9.38 -12.17 4.26
CA ASP A 77 10.29 -13.30 3.95
C ASP A 77 11.51 -12.90 3.10
N TYR A 78 11.94 -11.64 3.24
CA TYR A 78 13.01 -11.05 2.43
C TYR A 78 13.85 -10.03 3.19
N LEU A 79 13.74 -10.03 4.53
CA LEU A 79 14.53 -9.20 5.43
C LEU A 79 15.79 -9.92 5.93
#